data_AF-A0A7H9K302-F1
#
_entry.id   AF-A0A7H9K302-F1
#
_cell.length_a   1.000
_cell.length_b   1.000
_cell.length_c   1.000
_cell.angle_alpha   90.00
_cell.angle_beta   90.00
_cell.angle_gamma   90.00
#
_symmetry.space_group_name_H-M   'P 1'
#
loop_
_entity.id
_entity.type
_entity.pdbx_description
1 polymer ?
#
loop_
_entity_poly.entity_id
_entity_poly.type
_entity_poly.pdbx_seq_one_letter_code
_entity_poly.pdbx_strand_id
1 'polypeptide(L)'
;MRDITLRFDNREQFNAIVYDSGLFSLEEENGVLVDVIGCIIDYEEPENERCTGIDRGGFFVNMRIVDGSKNISSLMPFITTDQHVRTWA
;
A
#
# COMPACT_ATOMS: atom_id res chain seq x y z
N MET A 1 -18.61 -1.01 0.83
CA MET A 1 -17.30 -0.82 0.19
C MET A 1 -16.45 0.07 1.07
N ARG A 2 -15.18 -0.28 1.29
CA ARG A 2 -14.24 0.45 2.15
C ARG A 2 -12.87 0.46 1.51
N ASP A 3 -12.25 1.64 1.41
CA ASP A 3 -10.88 1.79 0.92
C ASP A 3 -9.93 1.86 2.12
N ILE A 4 -8.81 1.15 2.03
CA ILE A 4 -7.71 1.17 3.01
C ILE A 4 -6.37 1.23 2.30
N THR A 5 -5.37 1.75 3.01
CA THR A 5 -3.99 1.75 2.55
C THR A 5 -3.15 0.99 3.57
N LEU A 6 -2.31 0.08 3.08
CA LEU A 6 -1.32 -0.63 3.88
C LEU A 6 0.05 0.03 3.71
N ARG A 7 0.80 0.11 4.81
CA ARG A 7 2.22 0.50 4.82
C ARG A 7 3.04 -0.60 5.47
N PHE A 8 4.18 -0.89 4.85
CA PHE A 8 5.17 -1.84 5.34
C PHE A 8 6.52 -1.15 5.49
N ASP A 9 7.22 -1.40 6.58
CA ASP A 9 8.45 -0.66 6.89
C ASP A 9 9.63 -1.09 6.01
N ASN A 10 9.61 -2.34 5.53
CA ASN A 10 10.69 -2.91 4.75
C ASN A 10 10.18 -3.87 3.65
N ARG A 11 11.09 -4.17 2.71
CA ARG A 11 10.78 -4.99 1.52
C ARG A 11 10.46 -6.44 1.87
N GLU A 12 11.10 -7.01 2.90
CA GLU A 12 10.85 -8.40 3.30
C GLU A 12 9.42 -8.56 3.81
N GLN A 13 8.98 -7.66 4.68
CA GLN A 13 7.61 -7.66 5.21
C GLN A 13 6.59 -7.40 4.09
N PHE A 14 6.87 -6.46 3.20
CA PHE A 14 6.03 -6.19 2.03
C PHE A 14 5.88 -7.44 1.15
N ASN A 15 6.97 -8.11 0.79
CA ASN A 15 6.92 -9.29 -0.06
C ASN A 15 6.17 -10.44 0.61
N ALA A 16 6.47 -10.69 1.90
CA ALA A 16 5.85 -11.76 2.65
C ALA A 16 4.32 -11.61 2.71
N ILE A 17 3.81 -10.38 2.84
CA ILE A 17 2.37 -10.12 2.90
C ILE A 17 1.75 -10.06 1.50
N VAL A 18 2.33 -9.28 0.59
CA VAL A 18 1.70 -8.98 -0.71
C VAL A 18 1.81 -10.15 -1.68
N TYR A 19 2.99 -10.77 -1.78
CA TYR A 19 3.23 -11.84 -2.75
C TYR A 19 3.09 -13.23 -2.13
N ASP A 20 3.57 -13.43 -0.90
CA ASP A 20 3.68 -14.78 -0.33
C ASP A 20 2.47 -15.20 0.53
N SER A 21 1.73 -14.25 1.13
CA SER A 21 0.61 -14.56 2.05
C SER A 21 -0.75 -14.76 1.39
N GLY A 22 -0.83 -14.66 0.05
CA GLY A 22 -2.07 -14.85 -0.70
C GLY A 22 -2.98 -13.62 -0.75
N LEU A 23 -2.44 -12.40 -0.59
CA LEU A 23 -3.22 -11.16 -0.72
C LEU A 23 -3.98 -11.08 -2.05
N PHE A 24 -3.33 -11.48 -3.15
CA PHE A 24 -3.94 -11.52 -4.48
C PHE A 24 -5.02 -12.61 -4.61
N SER A 25 -4.99 -13.66 -3.80
CA SER A 25 -6.08 -14.65 -3.78
C SER A 25 -7.40 -14.05 -3.28
N LEU A 26 -7.35 -13.03 -2.41
CA LEU A 26 -8.56 -12.29 -2.00
C LEU A 26 -9.15 -11.45 -3.14
N GLU A 27 -8.31 -11.03 -4.09
CA GLU A 27 -8.73 -10.31 -5.29
C GLU A 27 -9.38 -11.25 -6.31
N GLU A 28 -8.82 -12.44 -6.53
CA GLU A 28 -9.41 -13.49 -7.37
C GLU A 28 -10.81 -13.91 -6.90
N GLU A 29 -11.07 -13.87 -5.59
CA GLU A 29 -12.38 -14.16 -5.01
C GLU A 29 -13.40 -13.00 -5.09
N ASN A 30 -13.11 -11.94 -5.85
CA ASN A 30 -13.98 -10.77 -6.09
C ASN A 30 -14.44 -10.00 -4.83
N GLY A 31 -13.76 -10.17 -3.69
CA GLY A 31 -14.12 -9.46 -2.45
C GLY A 31 -13.29 -8.23 -2.17
N VAL A 32 -12.12 -8.12 -2.80
CA VAL A 32 -11.14 -7.05 -2.60
C VAL A 32 -10.52 -6.69 -3.95
N LEU A 33 -10.16 -5.44 -4.16
CA LEU A 33 -9.30 -5.01 -5.27
C LEU A 33 -7.96 -4.54 -4.68
N VAL A 34 -6.85 -4.92 -5.30
CA VAL A 34 -5.50 -4.65 -4.79
C VAL A 34 -4.73 -3.82 -5.81
N ASP A 35 -4.13 -2.73 -5.34
CA ASP A 35 -3.30 -1.85 -6.15
C ASP A 35 -1.94 -1.65 -5.46
N VAL A 36 -0.91 -2.29 -6.01
CA VAL A 36 0.44 -2.24 -5.47
C VAL A 36 1.15 -0.97 -5.93
N ILE A 37 1.53 -0.13 -4.97
CA ILE A 37 2.24 1.13 -5.24
C ILE A 37 3.74 0.93 -5.13
N GLY A 38 4.19 0.15 -4.14
CA GLY A 38 5.60 -0.04 -3.85
C GLY A 38 6.18 1.12 -3.01
N CYS A 39 7.42 1.51 -3.27
CA CYS A 39 8.10 2.58 -2.53
C CYS A 39 7.75 3.95 -3.11
N ILE A 40 7.49 4.93 -2.24
CA ILE A 40 7.24 6.32 -2.61
C ILE A 40 8.52 7.13 -2.43
N ILE A 41 8.94 7.80 -3.51
CA ILE A 41 10.09 8.70 -3.51
C ILE A 41 9.54 10.12 -3.67
N ASP A 42 9.78 10.95 -2.68
CA ASP A 42 9.52 12.39 -2.78
C ASP A 42 10.73 13.10 -3.33
N TYR A 43 10.50 14.24 -3.95
CA TYR A 43 11.55 15.13 -4.39
C TYR A 43 11.39 16.44 -3.63
N GLU A 44 12.41 16.84 -2.87
CA GLU A 44 12.48 18.22 -2.41
C GLU A 44 12.86 19.10 -3.59
N GLU A 45 12.05 20.14 -3.83
CA GLU A 45 12.44 21.24 -4.70
C GLU A 45 13.64 21.95 -4.06
N PRO A 46 14.81 21.97 -4.70
CA PRO A 46 15.98 22.61 -4.11
C PRO A 46 15.97 24.10 -4.48
N GLU A 47 16.51 24.92 -3.58
CA GLU A 47 16.93 26.29 -3.90
C GLU A 47 18.00 26.36 -5.02
N ASN A 48 18.59 25.22 -5.43
CA ASN A 48 19.71 25.13 -6.37
C ASN A 48 19.54 23.97 -7.40
N GLU A 49 18.69 24.14 -8.42
CA GLU A 49 18.62 23.42 -9.73
C GLU A 49 18.81 21.87 -9.82
N ARG A 50 18.95 21.14 -8.72
CA ARG A 50 19.21 19.69 -8.65
C ARG A 50 18.33 19.03 -7.60
N CYS A 51 17.21 18.44 -8.04
CA CYS A 51 16.31 17.68 -7.17
C CYS A 51 17.06 16.57 -6.44
N THR A 52 16.90 16.51 -5.11
CA THR A 52 17.33 15.36 -4.31
C THR A 52 16.11 14.51 -4.02
N GLY A 53 16.15 13.25 -4.46
CA GLY A 53 15.11 12.28 -4.12
C GLY A 53 15.27 11.80 -2.68
N ILE A 54 14.19 11.86 -1.90
CA ILE A 54 14.11 11.37 -0.53
C ILE A 54 13.11 10.22 -0.51
N ASP A 55 13.58 9.02 -0.16
CA ASP A 55 12.69 7.89 0.14
C ASP A 55 11.88 8.24 1.39
N ARG A 56 10.54 8.25 1.28
CA ARG A 56 9.67 8.53 2.44
C ARG A 56 9.53 7.35 3.40
N GLY A 57 10.26 6.27 3.15
CA GLY A 57 10.35 5.13 4.03
C GLY A 57 9.11 4.26 3.93
N GLY A 58 9.31 3.07 3.40
CA GLY A 58 8.34 1.99 3.40
C GLY A 58 7.70 1.72 2.04
N PHE A 59 6.84 0.72 2.03
CA PHE A 59 6.16 0.18 0.85
C PHE A 59 4.66 0.27 1.05
N PHE A 60 3.93 0.61 0.00
CA PHE A 60 2.52 0.93 0.07
C PHE A 60 1.68 0.05 -0.86
N VAL A 61 0.49 -0.29 -0.39
CA VAL A 61 -0.54 -0.99 -1.16
C VAL A 61 -1.89 -0.37 -0.86
N ASN A 62 -2.64 -0.08 -1.91
CA ASN A 62 -4.03 0.30 -1.81
C ASN A 62 -4.94 -0.90 -1.93
N MET A 63 -5.99 -0.93 -1.13
CA MET A 63 -6.99 -1.98 -1.19
C MET A 63 -8.40 -1.40 -1.13
N ARG A 64 -9.29 -1.91 -1.97
CA ARG A 64 -10.73 -1.61 -1.93
C ARG A 64 -11.49 -2.87 -1.56
N ILE A 65 -12.08 -2.88 -0.38
CA ILE A 65 -12.88 -3.99 0.14
C ILE A 65 -14.29 -3.82 -0.39
N VAL A 66 -14.66 -4.67 -1.34
CA VAL A 66 -15.98 -4.68 -1.96
C VAL A 66 -16.97 -5.45 -1.08
N ASP A 67 -16.53 -6.61 -0.58
CA ASP A 67 -17.29 -7.48 0.30
C ASP A 67 -16.78 -7.37 1.74
N GLY A 68 -17.62 -6.83 2.63
CA GLY A 68 -17.30 -6.67 4.05
C GLY A 68 -17.21 -7.98 4.83
N SER A 69 -17.60 -9.12 4.24
CA SER A 69 -17.43 -10.44 4.85
C SER A 69 -15.99 -10.95 4.80
N LYS A 70 -15.13 -10.36 3.94
CA LYS A 70 -13.74 -10.79 3.80
C LYS A 70 -12.95 -10.51 5.08
N ASN A 71 -12.31 -11.58 5.59
CA ASN A 71 -11.49 -11.47 6.77
C ASN A 71 -10.14 -10.84 6.42
N ILE A 72 -9.95 -9.59 6.84
CA ILE A 72 -8.71 -8.83 6.67
C ILE A 72 -8.00 -8.56 8.00
N SER A 73 -8.29 -9.37 9.03
CA SER A 73 -7.77 -9.14 10.39
C SER A 73 -6.23 -9.17 10.43
N SER A 74 -5.60 -10.00 9.59
CA SER A 74 -4.15 -10.07 9.44
C SER A 74 -3.54 -8.79 8.90
N LEU A 75 -4.32 -7.95 8.22
CA LEU A 75 -3.86 -6.71 7.59
C LEU A 75 -4.03 -5.48 8.48
N MET A 76 -4.84 -5.57 9.55
CA MET A 76 -5.10 -4.47 10.48
C MET A 76 -3.84 -3.77 11.00
N PRO A 77 -2.74 -4.47 11.35
CA PRO A 77 -1.52 -3.83 11.84
C PRO A 77 -0.82 -2.95 10.82
N PHE A 78 -1.06 -3.17 9.53
CA PHE A 78 -0.40 -2.45 8.43
C PHE A 78 -1.25 -1.27 7.91
N ILE A 79 -2.50 -1.12 8.37
CA ILE A 79 -3.37 -0.04 7.90
C ILE A 79 -2.81 1.30 8.36
N THR A 80 -2.62 2.20 7.41
CA THR A 80 -2.15 3.57 7.65
C THR A 80 -3.18 4.60 7.21
N THR A 81 -3.11 5.80 7.81
CA THR A 81 -3.83 6.99 7.37
C THR A 81 -2.96 7.94 6.55
N ASP A 82 -1.78 7.48 6.12
CA ASP A 82 -0.84 8.26 5.32
C ASP A 82 -1.48 8.64 3.98
N GLN A 83 -1.65 9.95 3.75
CA GLN A 83 -2.38 10.53 2.62
C GLN A 83 -1.52 10.66 1.35
N HIS A 84 -0.25 10.26 1.38
CA HIS A 84 0.65 10.37 0.22
C HIS A 84 0.40 9.32 -0.87
N VAL A 85 -0.64 8.52 -0.69
CA VAL A 85 -0.99 7.44 -1.59
C VAL A 85 -2.13 7.87 -2.52
N ARG A 86 -1.99 7.56 -3.82
CA ARG A 86 -3.02 7.83 -4.83
C ARG A 86 -4.37 7.26 -4.38
N THR A 87 -5.45 8.04 -4.43
CA THR A 87 -6.79 7.52 -4.15
C THR A 87 -7.29 6.72 -5.36
N TRP A 88 -8.11 5.69 -5.11
CA TRP A 88 -8.83 5.00 -6.17
C TRP A 88 -9.67 6.00 -6.98
N ALA A 89 -9.46 6.04 -8.30
CA ALA A 89 -10.24 6.86 -9.23
C ALA A 89 -11.66 6.33 -9.45
#